data_AF-A0A164BXH8-F1
#
_entry.id   AF-A0A164BXH8-F1
#
_cell.length_a   1.000
_cell.length_b   1.000
_cell.length_c   1.000
_cell.angle_alpha   90.00
_cell.angle_beta   90.00
_cell.angle_gamma   90.00
#
_symmetry.space_group_name_H-M   'P 1'
#
loop_
_entity.id
_entity.type
_entity.pdbx_description
1 polymer ?
#
loop_
_entity_poly.entity_id
_entity_poly.type
_entity_poly.pdbx_seq_one_letter_code
_entity_poly.pdbx_strand_id
1 'polypeptide(L)' 'MAGKRGRSAVTGRFVKQSTVKRHPKTTTNESISKRGKK' A
#
# COMPACT_ATOMS: atom_id res chain seq x y z
N MET A 1 13.47 -5.67 6.70
CA MET A 1 12.24 -4.88 6.98
C MET A 1 11.37 -4.87 5.72
N ALA A 2 10.30 -5.68 5.66
CA ALA A 2 9.30 -5.56 4.59
C ALA A 2 8.55 -4.23 4.79
N GLY A 3 8.72 -3.27 3.88
CA GLY A 3 8.05 -1.98 4.00
C GLY A 3 6.54 -2.15 3.85
N LYS A 4 5.74 -1.71 4.84
CA LYS A 4 4.29 -1.59 4.67
C LYS A 4 3.99 -0.32 3.87
N ARG A 5 3.37 -0.44 2.71
CA ARG A 5 3.04 0.66 1.79
C ARG A 5 1.54 0.70 1.57
N GLY A 6 0.96 1.89 1.51
CA GLY A 6 -0.41 2.04 1.05
C GLY A 6 -0.49 1.84 -0.46
N ARG A 7 -1.54 1.21 -0.97
CA ARG A 7 -1.86 1.16 -2.40
C ARG A 7 -3.25 1.74 -2.61
N SER A 8 -3.36 2.74 -3.48
CA SER A 8 -4.66 3.30 -3.87
C SER A 8 -5.45 2.25 -4.65
N ALA A 9 -6.67 1.95 -4.20
CA ALA A 9 -7.57 1.05 -4.91
C ALA A 9 -8.14 1.70 -6.19
N VAL A 10 -8.16 3.03 -6.25
CA VAL A 10 -8.73 3.79 -7.38
C VAL A 10 -7.75 3.89 -8.54
N THR A 11 -6.47 4.16 -8.25
CA THR A 11 -5.45 4.42 -9.28
C THR A 11 -4.36 3.36 -9.33
N GLY A 12 -4.34 2.41 -8.39
CA GLY A 12 -3.31 1.39 -8.28
C GLY A 12 -1.95 1.89 -7.81
N ARG A 13 -1.78 3.20 -7.57
CA ARG A 13 -0.51 3.82 -7.18
C ARG A 13 -0.18 3.60 -5.71
N PHE A 14 1.11 3.46 -5.42
CA PHE A 14 1.60 3.37 -4.05
C PHE A 14 1.60 4.73 -3.35
N VAL A 15 0.91 4.82 -2.24
CA VAL A 15 0.77 6.01 -1.40
C VAL A 15 1.45 5.82 -0.04
N LYS A 16 1.69 6.93 0.66
CA LYS A 16 2.27 6.92 2.01
C LYS A 16 1.23 6.44 3.04
N GLN A 17 1.69 5.95 4.19
CA GLN A 17 0.82 5.56 5.30
C GLN A 17 -0.04 6.73 5.81
N SER A 18 0.44 7.97 5.70
CA SER A 18 -0.36 9.16 6.01
C SER A 18 -1.58 9.29 5.09
N THR A 19 -1.43 8.96 3.81
CA THR A 19 -2.53 8.92 2.84
C THR A 19 -3.51 7.81 3.17
N VAL A 20 -3.01 6.66 3.63
CA VAL A 20 -3.86 5.52 4.05
C VAL A 20 -4.74 5.90 5.23
N LYS A 21 -4.17 6.59 6.23
CA LYS A 21 -4.92 7.08 7.39
C LYS A 21 -6.00 8.10 7.02
N ARG A 22 -5.74 8.93 6.01
CA ARG A 22 -6.70 9.94 5.53
C ARG A 22 -7.81 9.36 4.65
N HIS A 23 -7.51 8.31 3.87
CA HIS A 23 -8.45 7.72 2.90
C HIS A 23 -8.57 6.19 3.06
N PRO A 24 -8.91 5.68 4.25
CA PRO A 24 -8.92 4.24 4.51
C PRO A 24 -9.90 3.47 3.61
N LYS A 25 -10.94 4.14 3.10
CA LYS A 25 -11.95 3.54 2.21
C LYS A 25 -11.43 3.26 0.80
N THR A 26 -10.42 3.98 0.33
CA THR A 26 -9.92 3.90 -1.05
C THR A 26 -8.44 3.53 -1.14
N THR A 27 -7.85 3.12 -0.02
CA THR A 27 -6.45 2.73 0.04
C THR A 27 -6.29 1.44 0.85
N THR A 28 -5.50 0.52 0.32
CA THR A 28 -5.20 -0.78 0.92
C THR A 28 -3.81 -0.76 1.54
N ASN A 29 -3.59 -1.46 2.65
CA ASN A 29 -2.26 -1.57 3.25
C ASN A 29 -1.55 -2.82 2.74
N GLU A 30 -0.65 -2.67 1.77
CA GLU A 30 0.13 -3.78 1.23
C GLU A 30 1.46 -3.89 1.97
N SER A 31 1.73 -5.08 2.47
CA SER A 31 3.08 -5.42 2.92
C SER A 31 3.85 -5.79 1.67
N ILE A 32 4.84 -4.98 1.27
CA ILE A 32 5.75 -5.34 0.18
C ILE A 32 6.68 -6.45 0.73
N SER A 33 6.12 -7.64 0.94
CA SER A 33 6.94 -8.83 1.07
C SER A 33 7.58 -9.02 -0.30
N LYS A 34 8.89 -9.23 -0.36
CA LYS A 34 9.60 -9.60 -1.59
C LYS A 34 9.20 -11.01 -2.05
N ARG A 35 7.91 -11.34 -2.05
CA ARG A 35 7.36 -12.63 -2.46
C ARG A 35 6.98 -12.54 -3.93
N GLY A 36 8.02 -12.30 -4.72
CA GLY A 36 8.02 -12.20 -6.18
C GLY A 36 9.40 -12.59 -6.70
N LYS A 37 9.92 -13.71 -6.21
CA LYS A 37 10.98 -14.49 -6.86
C LYS A 37 10.50 -15.94 -6.87
N LYS A 38 9.70 -16.31 -7.88
CA LYS A 38 9.77 -17.58 -8.59
C LYS A 38 8.90 -17.50 -9.83
#